data_AF-A0A7X2MHD0-F1
#
_entry.id   AF-A0A7X2MHD0-F1
#
_cell.length_a   1.000
_cell.length_b   1.000
_cell.length_c   1.000
_cell.angle_alpha   90.00
_cell.angle_beta   90.00
_cell.angle_gamma   90.00
#
_symmetry.space_group_name_H-M   'P 1'
#
loop_
_entity.id
_entity.type
_entity.pdbx_description
1 polymer ?
#
loop_
_entity_poly.entity_id
_entity_poly.type
_entity_poly.pdbx_seq_one_letter_code
_entity_poly.pdbx_strand_id
1 'polypeptide(L)'
;AWLAMQLDKEYSKEQILTFYVNKVFMGYGTYGMETAAKYYYGKSLKNLDLAQTAMIAGIPNAPSTYNPYSSPKLATQRRNDVLDAMVANKKISQAQANEAKQEDVTDGLVQTHEQESTTSQKAKISDSYLKEVIAEAKEKGYDPYSGNLKIYTNLDMDAQKKLYNIVNTDYYVAFPNDTMQVATTVVDPNNGKVIAQIGGRKTGDVTYGLNRAVQTDRSSG
;
A
#
# COMPACT_ATOMS: atom_id res chain seq x y z
N ALA A 1 7.78 26.36 11.05
CA ALA A 1 8.06 26.76 12.45
C ALA A 1 6.77 26.98 13.24
N TRP A 2 5.85 27.86 12.79
CA TRP A 2 4.61 28.17 13.53
C TRP A 2 3.73 26.95 13.88
N LEU A 3 3.45 26.07 12.91
CA LEU A 3 2.67 24.84 13.15
C LEU A 3 3.31 23.89 14.18
N ALA A 4 4.64 23.81 14.23
CA ALA A 4 5.34 22.97 15.20
C ALA A 4 5.19 23.52 16.63
N MET A 5 5.22 24.85 16.79
CA MET A 5 4.96 25.50 18.09
C MET A 5 3.52 25.32 18.55
N GLN A 6 2.57 25.27 17.62
CA GLN A 6 1.17 24.99 17.95
C GLN A 6 0.99 23.53 18.39
N LEU A 7 1.61 22.58 17.67
CA LEU A 7 1.59 21.17 18.03
C LEU A 7 2.13 20.93 19.45
N ASP A 8 3.23 21.59 19.81
CA ASP A 8 3.85 21.54 21.14
C ASP A 8 2.99 22.14 22.26
N LYS A 9 2.06 23.04 21.93
CA LYS A 9 1.11 23.62 22.89
C LYS A 9 -0.11 22.74 23.11
N GLU A 10 -0.54 22.03 22.07
CA GLU A 10 -1.78 21.22 22.09
C GLU A 10 -1.55 19.76 22.50
N TYR A 11 -0.34 19.21 22.29
CA TYR A 11 -0.04 17.81 22.52
C TYR A 11 1.22 17.60 23.38
N SER A 12 1.22 16.54 24.18
CA SER A 12 2.41 16.09 24.91
C SER A 12 3.52 15.59 23.97
N LYS A 13 4.77 15.57 24.46
CA LYS A 13 5.93 15.09 23.68
C LYS A 13 5.76 13.62 23.27
N GLU A 14 5.14 12.81 24.12
CA GLU A 14 4.81 11.42 23.87
C GLU A 14 3.79 11.28 22.74
N GLN A 15 2.76 12.14 22.70
CA GLN A 15 1.77 12.15 21.62
C GLN A 15 2.39 12.57 20.29
N ILE A 16 3.20 13.63 20.30
CA ILE A 16 3.90 14.09 19.10
C ILE A 16 4.80 13.00 18.53
N LEU A 17 5.56 12.32 19.41
CA LEU A 17 6.38 11.17 19.00
C LEU A 17 5.52 10.03 18.45
N THR A 18 4.39 9.74 19.10
CA THR A 18 3.45 8.71 18.64
C THR A 18 2.90 9.03 17.25
N PHE A 19 2.54 10.28 16.98
CA PHE A 19 2.09 10.71 15.66
C PHE A 19 3.19 10.54 14.62
N TYR A 20 4.42 10.96 14.95
CA TYR A 20 5.58 10.79 14.06
C TYR A 20 5.82 9.31 13.72
N VAL A 21 5.94 8.45 14.74
CA VAL A 21 6.21 7.01 14.59
C VAL A 21 5.15 6.31 13.74
N ASN A 22 3.90 6.77 13.77
CA ASN A 22 2.81 6.18 12.98
C ASN A 22 2.65 6.75 11.56
N LYS A 23 3.18 7.96 11.28
CA LYS A 23 2.93 8.67 10.02
C LYS A 23 4.15 8.88 9.15
N VAL A 24 5.35 8.66 9.67
CA VAL A 24 6.59 8.87 8.91
C VAL A 24 6.64 7.95 7.68
N PHE A 25 7.09 8.48 6.54
CA PHE A 25 7.24 7.71 5.30
C PHE A 25 8.49 6.83 5.35
N MET A 26 8.36 5.56 4.96
CA MET A 26 9.37 4.51 5.15
C MET A 26 9.81 3.84 3.83
N GLY A 27 9.38 4.37 2.68
CA GLY A 27 9.64 3.77 1.37
C GLY A 27 8.58 2.73 0.97
N TYR A 28 8.52 2.36 -0.33
CA TYR A 28 7.55 1.40 -0.88
C TYR A 28 6.10 1.60 -0.45
N GLY A 29 5.63 2.85 -0.42
CA GLY A 29 4.26 3.17 0.02
C GLY A 29 3.98 2.87 1.50
N THR A 30 5.00 2.50 2.29
CA THR A 30 4.86 2.17 3.70
C THR A 30 4.96 3.41 4.57
N TYR A 31 4.00 3.58 5.47
CA TYR A 31 3.97 4.65 6.46
C TYR A 31 3.91 4.07 7.87
N GLY A 32 4.71 4.65 8.77
CA GLY A 32 4.83 4.25 10.16
C GLY A 32 5.84 3.12 10.40
N MET A 33 6.51 3.18 11.54
CA MET A 33 7.62 2.27 11.87
C MET A 33 7.16 0.82 12.12
N GLU A 34 5.98 0.61 12.71
CA GLU A 34 5.42 -0.75 12.92
C GLU A 34 5.08 -1.42 11.59
N THR A 35 4.50 -0.66 10.66
CA THR A 35 4.23 -1.14 9.30
C THR A 35 5.53 -1.46 8.57
N ALA A 36 6.56 -0.62 8.72
CA ALA A 36 7.87 -0.86 8.14
C ALA A 36 8.56 -2.09 8.73
N ALA A 37 8.50 -2.32 10.04
CA ALA A 37 9.06 -3.52 10.66
C ALA A 37 8.46 -4.81 10.06
N LYS A 38 7.14 -4.80 9.84
CA LYS A 38 6.42 -5.91 9.20
C LYS A 38 6.77 -6.04 7.72
N TYR A 39 6.88 -4.92 7.01
CA TYR A 39 7.24 -4.90 5.60
C TYR A 39 8.66 -5.44 5.39
N TYR A 40 9.67 -4.82 6.01
CA TYR A 40 11.07 -5.17 5.80
C TYR A 40 11.44 -6.52 6.43
N TYR A 41 10.96 -6.85 7.64
CA TYR A 41 11.44 -8.01 8.40
C TYR A 41 10.35 -9.04 8.76
N GLY A 42 9.08 -8.80 8.43
CA GLY A 42 7.99 -9.69 8.82
C GLY A 42 7.74 -9.74 10.34
N LYS A 43 8.31 -8.80 11.10
CA LYS A 43 8.30 -8.77 12.57
C LYS A 43 7.57 -7.53 13.09
N SER A 44 7.03 -7.61 14.31
CA SER A 44 6.62 -6.41 15.05
C SER A 44 7.85 -5.66 15.57
N LEU A 45 7.76 -4.34 15.76
CA LEU A 45 8.89 -3.52 16.26
C LEU A 45 9.52 -4.08 17.53
N LYS A 46 8.72 -4.63 18.44
CA LYS A 46 9.20 -5.21 19.71
C LYS A 46 10.08 -6.45 19.55
N ASN A 47 10.03 -7.07 18.38
CA ASN A 47 10.75 -8.31 18.07
C ASN A 47 11.94 -8.08 17.13
N LEU A 48 12.24 -6.82 16.81
CA LEU A 48 13.45 -6.47 16.07
C LEU A 48 14.66 -6.54 17.00
N ASP A 49 15.77 -7.03 16.48
CA ASP A 49 17.07 -6.87 17.15
C ASP A 49 17.57 -5.42 17.03
N LEU A 50 18.75 -5.15 17.60
CA LEU A 50 19.33 -3.81 17.64
C LEU A 50 19.72 -3.30 16.24
N ALA A 51 20.26 -4.16 15.38
CA ALA A 51 20.63 -3.80 14.02
C ALA A 51 19.41 -3.44 13.17
N GLN A 52 18.36 -4.27 13.21
CA GLN A 52 17.09 -4.06 12.52
C GLN A 52 16.38 -2.81 13.06
N THR A 53 16.39 -2.58 14.38
CA THR A 53 15.81 -1.37 14.98
C THR A 53 16.53 -0.11 14.51
N ALA A 54 17.87 -0.12 14.51
CA ALA A 54 18.66 1.00 14.02
C ALA A 54 18.46 1.25 12.52
N MET A 55 18.29 0.17 11.74
CA MET A 55 17.95 0.26 10.32
C MET A 55 16.60 0.96 10.11
N ILE A 56 15.53 0.49 10.76
CA ILE A 56 14.19 1.11 10.68
C ILE A 56 14.24 2.58 11.12
N ALA A 57 14.95 2.91 12.19
CA ALA A 57 15.09 4.29 12.66
C ALA A 57 15.88 5.19 11.68
N GLY A 58 16.76 4.61 10.86
CA GLY A 58 17.58 5.33 9.88
C GLY A 58 16.86 5.69 8.58
N ILE A 59 15.92 4.84 8.13
CA ILE A 59 15.19 4.95 6.85
C ILE A 59 14.49 6.32 6.66
N PRO A 60 13.70 6.85 7.62
CA PRO A 60 12.96 8.10 7.47
C PRO A 60 13.71 9.30 6.89
N ASN A 61 15.03 9.36 7.10
CA ASN A 61 15.82 10.51 6.72
C ASN A 61 15.89 10.70 5.20
N ALA A 62 16.00 9.60 4.46
CA ALA A 62 15.93 9.57 3.01
C ALA A 62 15.46 8.16 2.57
N PRO A 63 14.14 7.88 2.62
CA PRO A 63 13.63 6.51 2.52
C PRO A 63 14.04 5.76 1.25
N SER A 64 14.14 6.45 0.11
CA SER A 64 14.61 5.85 -1.14
C SER A 64 16.12 5.58 -1.15
N THR A 65 16.91 6.44 -0.49
CA THR A 65 18.39 6.36 -0.46
C THR A 65 18.89 5.33 0.54
N TYR A 66 18.25 5.23 1.70
CA TYR A 66 18.62 4.32 2.78
C TYR A 66 17.81 3.03 2.75
N ASN A 67 17.32 2.66 1.59
CA ASN A 67 16.57 1.45 1.38
C ASN A 67 17.53 0.25 1.26
N PRO A 68 17.39 -0.80 2.08
CA PRO A 68 18.34 -1.91 2.08
C PRO A 68 18.17 -2.83 0.86
N TYR A 69 17.01 -2.84 0.19
CA TYR A 69 16.81 -3.62 -1.04
C TYR A 69 17.53 -3.01 -2.24
N SER A 70 17.48 -1.68 -2.39
CA SER A 70 18.06 -0.99 -3.54
C SER A 70 19.44 -0.38 -3.28
N SER A 71 19.81 -0.15 -2.02
CA SER A 71 21.03 0.59 -1.65
C SER A 71 21.66 0.07 -0.34
N PRO A 72 22.01 -1.23 -0.26
CA PRO A 72 22.51 -1.86 0.97
C PRO A 72 23.74 -1.16 1.56
N LYS A 73 24.65 -0.64 0.73
CA LYS A 73 25.83 0.10 1.21
C LYS A 73 25.46 1.38 1.96
N LEU A 74 24.52 2.17 1.41
CA LEU A 74 24.06 3.43 2.03
C LEU A 74 23.19 3.15 3.25
N ALA A 75 22.34 2.11 3.18
CA ALA A 75 21.60 1.58 4.31
C ALA A 75 22.52 1.21 5.48
N THR A 76 23.61 0.46 5.22
CA THR A 76 24.61 0.09 6.23
C THR A 76 25.25 1.31 6.88
N GLN A 77 25.70 2.28 6.07
CA GLN A 77 26.26 3.53 6.61
C GLN A 77 25.26 4.23 7.53
N ARG A 78 24.01 4.36 7.08
CA ARG A 78 22.97 5.03 7.85
C ARG A 78 22.62 4.30 9.15
N ARG A 79 22.49 2.97 9.11
CA ARG A 79 22.27 2.12 10.29
C ARG A 79 23.40 2.31 11.30
N ASN A 80 24.64 2.40 10.82
CA ASN A 80 25.81 2.61 11.66
C ASN A 80 25.81 4.01 12.31
N ASP A 81 25.42 5.06 11.58
CA ASP A 81 25.25 6.41 12.14
C ASP A 81 24.21 6.43 13.28
N VAL A 82 23.11 5.69 13.12
CA VAL A 82 22.08 5.54 14.16
C VAL A 82 22.66 4.84 15.39
N LEU A 83 23.38 3.73 15.22
CA LEU A 83 24.03 3.03 16.32
C LEU A 83 25.04 3.92 17.06
N ASP A 84 25.85 4.70 16.33
CA ASP A 84 26.80 5.64 16.93
C ASP A 84 26.08 6.76 17.70
N ALA A 85 24.97 7.27 17.16
CA ALA A 85 24.13 8.23 17.86
C ALA A 85 23.52 7.61 19.15
N MET A 86 23.12 6.34 19.13
CA MET A 86 22.61 5.65 20.32
C MET A 86 23.69 5.48 21.39
N VAL A 87 24.95 5.19 21.01
CA VAL A 87 26.09 5.17 21.95
C VAL A 87 26.34 6.55 22.53
N ALA A 88 26.41 7.59 21.68
CA ALA A 88 26.65 8.96 22.12
C ALA A 88 25.59 9.46 23.11
N ASN A 89 24.34 9.01 22.95
CA ASN A 89 23.22 9.31 23.84
C ASN A 89 23.06 8.29 24.99
N LYS A 90 24.05 7.42 25.22
CA LYS A 90 24.10 6.43 26.31
C LYS A 90 22.89 5.49 26.34
N LYS A 91 22.32 5.16 25.17
CA LYS A 91 21.20 4.20 25.04
C LYS A 91 21.66 2.76 24.90
N ILE A 92 22.87 2.56 24.38
CA ILE A 92 23.54 1.26 24.25
C ILE A 92 25.03 1.42 24.57
N SER A 93 25.72 0.32 24.83
CA SER A 93 27.18 0.30 24.97
C SER A 93 27.89 0.27 23.61
N GLN A 94 29.16 0.68 23.58
CA GLN A 94 29.98 0.56 22.37
C GLN A 94 30.11 -0.90 21.90
N ALA A 95 30.16 -1.85 22.82
CA ALA A 95 30.24 -3.27 22.50
C ALA A 95 28.97 -3.75 21.76
N GLN A 96 27.79 -3.38 22.25
CA GLN A 96 26.51 -3.69 21.60
C GLN A 96 26.41 -3.06 20.21
N ALA A 97 26.87 -1.80 20.06
CA ALA A 97 26.91 -1.15 18.76
C ALA A 97 27.86 -1.87 17.79
N ASN A 98 29.06 -2.26 18.24
CA ASN A 98 30.03 -2.96 17.41
C ASN A 98 29.53 -4.34 16.97
N GLU A 99 28.83 -5.06 17.85
CA GLU A 99 28.17 -6.33 17.54
C GLU A 99 27.07 -6.14 16.49
N ALA A 100 26.14 -5.22 16.74
CA ALA A 100 25.05 -4.93 15.80
C ALA A 100 25.53 -4.40 14.44
N LYS A 101 26.73 -3.79 14.36
CA LYS A 101 27.35 -3.35 13.09
C LYS A 101 27.87 -4.51 12.23
N GLN A 102 28.09 -5.70 12.80
CA GLN A 102 28.53 -6.87 12.05
C GLN A 102 27.40 -7.55 11.26
N GLU A 103 26.15 -7.36 11.69
CA GLU A 103 24.98 -7.92 11.00
C GLU A 103 24.81 -7.26 9.62
N ASP A 104 24.56 -8.03 8.57
CA ASP A 104 24.28 -7.46 7.24
C ASP A 104 22.89 -6.79 7.27
N VAL A 105 22.75 -5.61 6.66
CA VAL A 105 21.44 -4.91 6.62
C VAL A 105 20.39 -5.65 5.79
N THR A 106 20.82 -6.61 4.97
CA THR A 106 19.94 -7.49 4.19
C THR A 106 19.50 -8.74 4.95
N ASP A 107 20.11 -9.03 6.11
CA ASP A 107 19.77 -10.20 6.92
C ASP A 107 18.35 -10.08 7.48
N GLY A 108 17.58 -11.15 7.30
CA GLY A 108 16.18 -11.21 7.74
C GLY A 108 15.20 -10.39 6.90
N LEU A 109 15.63 -9.77 5.80
CA LEU A 109 14.71 -9.08 4.91
C LEU A 109 13.73 -10.04 4.23
N VAL A 110 12.48 -9.63 4.17
CA VAL A 110 11.41 -10.32 3.48
C VAL A 110 11.66 -10.27 1.96
N GLN A 111 11.96 -11.42 1.36
CA GLN A 111 12.31 -11.49 -0.06
C GLN A 111 11.10 -11.31 -0.99
N THR A 112 9.90 -11.66 -0.53
CA THR A 112 8.67 -11.54 -1.31
C THR A 112 7.58 -10.91 -0.46
N HIS A 113 7.02 -9.80 -0.94
CA HIS A 113 5.90 -9.14 -0.30
C HIS A 113 4.63 -9.66 -0.97
N GLU A 114 3.92 -10.60 -0.34
CA GLU A 114 2.69 -11.23 -0.88
C GLU A 114 1.61 -10.20 -1.28
N GLN A 115 1.71 -8.97 -0.78
CA GLN A 115 0.77 -7.89 -1.05
C GLN A 115 0.87 -7.28 -2.44
N GLU A 116 1.99 -7.35 -3.16
CA GLU A 116 2.07 -6.73 -4.50
C GLU A 116 1.40 -7.56 -5.58
N SER A 117 1.47 -8.90 -5.55
CA SER A 117 0.92 -9.75 -6.62
C SER A 117 -0.58 -10.02 -6.46
N THR A 118 -1.05 -10.37 -5.26
CA THR A 118 -2.46 -10.71 -5.03
C THR A 118 -3.37 -9.48 -4.98
N THR A 119 -2.89 -8.35 -4.45
CA THR A 119 -3.64 -7.08 -4.47
C THR A 119 -3.74 -6.54 -5.88
N SER A 120 -2.67 -6.59 -6.69
CA SER A 120 -2.70 -6.15 -8.09
C SER A 120 -3.64 -6.99 -8.94
N GLN A 121 -3.70 -8.32 -8.72
CA GLN A 121 -4.62 -9.18 -9.46
C GLN A 121 -6.08 -8.93 -9.07
N LYS A 122 -6.39 -8.80 -7.77
CA LYS A 122 -7.75 -8.46 -7.31
C LYS A 122 -8.16 -7.06 -7.78
N ALA A 123 -7.28 -6.08 -7.67
CA ALA A 123 -7.51 -4.71 -8.14
C ALA A 123 -7.79 -4.69 -9.64
N LYS A 124 -7.05 -5.44 -10.45
CA LYS A 124 -7.30 -5.58 -11.89
C LYS A 124 -8.66 -6.21 -12.21
N ILE A 125 -9.05 -7.24 -11.45
CA ILE A 125 -10.34 -7.93 -11.62
C ILE A 125 -11.53 -7.01 -11.27
N SER A 126 -11.38 -6.15 -10.26
CA SER A 126 -12.45 -5.26 -9.77
C SER A 126 -12.24 -3.78 -10.10
N ASP A 127 -11.35 -3.43 -11.02
CA ASP A 127 -10.88 -2.05 -11.26
C ASP A 127 -12.04 -1.08 -11.50
N SER A 128 -12.93 -1.44 -12.43
CA SER A 128 -14.10 -0.63 -12.78
C SER A 128 -15.04 -0.43 -11.60
N TYR A 129 -15.28 -1.47 -10.79
CA TYR A 129 -16.11 -1.36 -9.60
C TYR A 129 -15.46 -0.45 -8.54
N LEU A 130 -14.15 -0.59 -8.32
CA LEU A 130 -13.42 0.22 -7.34
C LEU A 130 -13.42 1.70 -7.72
N LYS A 131 -13.39 2.05 -9.03
CA LYS A 131 -13.55 3.44 -9.47
C LYS A 131 -14.84 4.06 -8.98
N GLU A 132 -15.95 3.33 -9.09
CA GLU A 132 -17.27 3.83 -8.64
C GLU A 132 -17.32 3.95 -7.12
N VAL A 133 -16.76 2.99 -6.39
CA VAL A 133 -16.65 3.07 -4.92
C VAL A 133 -15.85 4.29 -4.47
N ILE A 134 -14.73 4.59 -5.16
CA ILE A 134 -13.88 5.75 -4.87
C ILE A 134 -14.62 7.04 -5.21
N ALA A 135 -15.32 7.09 -6.34
CA ALA A 135 -16.11 8.25 -6.75
C ALA A 135 -17.24 8.54 -5.74
N GLU A 136 -18.00 7.51 -5.34
CA GLU A 136 -19.08 7.61 -4.37
C GLU A 136 -18.56 8.05 -2.98
N ALA A 137 -17.42 7.51 -2.53
CA ALA A 137 -16.83 7.90 -1.27
C ALA A 137 -16.40 9.39 -1.28
N LYS A 138 -15.82 9.86 -2.39
CA LYS A 138 -15.47 11.28 -2.58
C LYS A 138 -16.69 12.19 -2.62
N GLU A 139 -17.76 11.77 -3.29
CA GLU A 139 -19.03 12.52 -3.31
C GLU A 139 -19.62 12.66 -1.90
N LYS A 140 -19.46 11.64 -1.06
CA LYS A 140 -19.83 11.65 0.36
C LYS A 140 -18.87 12.46 1.26
N GLY A 141 -17.84 13.08 0.70
CA GLY A 141 -16.88 13.91 1.43
C GLY A 141 -15.77 13.13 2.13
N TYR A 142 -15.62 11.84 1.86
CA TYR A 142 -14.48 11.05 2.33
C TYR A 142 -13.36 11.07 1.30
N ASP A 143 -12.11 11.04 1.75
CA ASP A 143 -10.97 10.80 0.87
C ASP A 143 -10.52 9.33 1.03
N PRO A 144 -10.80 8.43 0.08
CA PRO A 144 -10.41 7.02 0.19
C PRO A 144 -8.90 6.80 0.28
N TYR A 145 -8.11 7.81 -0.05
CA TYR A 145 -6.64 7.75 0.00
C TYR A 145 -6.08 8.32 1.30
N SER A 146 -6.91 8.96 2.14
CA SER A 146 -6.46 9.54 3.40
C SER A 146 -7.37 9.17 4.59
N GLY A 147 -6.75 8.95 5.74
CA GLY A 147 -7.44 8.44 6.92
C GLY A 147 -7.55 6.91 6.92
N ASN A 148 -7.61 6.31 8.11
CA ASN A 148 -7.71 4.86 8.29
C ASN A 148 -9.14 4.36 7.97
N LEU A 149 -9.66 4.67 6.78
CA LEU A 149 -11.01 4.32 6.35
C LEU A 149 -11.09 2.83 6.00
N LYS A 150 -12.14 2.17 6.47
CA LYS A 150 -12.52 0.82 6.04
C LYS A 150 -13.81 0.93 5.24
N ILE A 151 -13.73 0.66 3.94
CA ILE A 151 -14.87 0.73 3.03
C ILE A 151 -15.42 -0.68 2.82
N TYR A 152 -16.69 -0.87 3.14
CA TYR A 152 -17.42 -2.12 2.93
C TYR A 152 -18.37 -1.94 1.75
N THR A 153 -18.31 -2.83 0.77
CA THR A 153 -19.03 -2.72 -0.50
C THR A 153 -20.00 -3.88 -0.69
N ASN A 154 -20.84 -3.80 -1.73
CA ASN A 154 -21.73 -4.89 -2.13
C ASN A 154 -21.07 -5.83 -3.16
N LEU A 155 -19.76 -5.71 -3.37
CA LEU A 155 -19.03 -6.49 -4.36
C LEU A 155 -19.05 -7.97 -3.99
N ASP A 156 -19.70 -8.77 -4.84
CA ASP A 156 -19.57 -10.22 -4.80
C ASP A 156 -18.32 -10.60 -5.60
N MET A 157 -17.25 -10.99 -4.89
CA MET A 157 -15.97 -11.30 -5.52
C MET A 157 -16.02 -12.54 -6.41
N ASP A 158 -16.93 -13.48 -6.19
CA ASP A 158 -17.03 -14.67 -7.02
C ASP A 158 -17.81 -14.37 -8.30
N ALA A 159 -18.89 -13.57 -8.20
CA ALA A 159 -19.58 -13.02 -9.36
C ALA A 159 -18.64 -12.14 -10.21
N GLN A 160 -17.86 -11.26 -9.57
CA GLN A 160 -16.89 -10.38 -10.25
C GLN A 160 -15.81 -11.17 -10.99
N LYS A 161 -15.22 -12.20 -10.35
CA LYS A 161 -14.23 -13.07 -11.01
C LYS A 161 -14.85 -13.82 -12.20
N LYS A 162 -16.07 -14.33 -12.04
CA LYS A 162 -16.77 -15.02 -13.12
C LYS A 162 -17.02 -14.07 -14.30
N LEU A 163 -17.51 -12.86 -14.03
CA LEU A 163 -17.70 -11.81 -15.05
C LEU A 163 -16.38 -11.47 -15.76
N TYR A 164 -15.30 -11.27 -15.00
CA TYR A 164 -13.98 -11.00 -15.56
C TYR A 164 -13.52 -12.13 -16.49
N ASN A 165 -13.69 -13.39 -16.09
CA ASN A 165 -13.32 -14.54 -16.92
C ASN A 165 -14.19 -14.66 -18.17
N ILE A 166 -15.50 -14.39 -18.09
CA ILE A 166 -16.41 -14.43 -19.24
C ILE A 166 -15.93 -13.51 -20.36
N VAL A 167 -15.47 -12.31 -20.02
CA VAL A 167 -15.11 -11.31 -21.04
C VAL A 167 -13.64 -11.32 -21.45
N ASN A 168 -12.76 -11.93 -20.64
CA ASN A 168 -11.31 -11.96 -20.90
C ASN A 168 -10.79 -13.32 -21.37
N THR A 169 -11.63 -14.36 -21.39
CA THR A 169 -11.28 -15.68 -21.93
C THR A 169 -12.10 -15.98 -23.18
N ASP A 170 -11.54 -16.76 -24.09
CA ASP A 170 -12.22 -17.15 -25.34
C ASP A 170 -13.19 -18.33 -25.12
N TYR A 171 -13.44 -18.74 -23.88
CA TYR A 171 -14.28 -19.89 -23.53
C TYR A 171 -15.78 -19.57 -23.59
N TYR A 172 -16.20 -18.36 -23.17
CA TYR A 172 -17.61 -18.03 -22.99
C TYR A 172 -18.19 -17.19 -24.13
N VAL A 173 -17.41 -16.24 -24.65
CA VAL A 173 -17.86 -15.30 -25.68
C VAL A 173 -16.79 -15.22 -26.77
N ALA A 174 -17.17 -15.58 -28.00
CA ALA A 174 -16.31 -15.40 -29.16
C ALA A 174 -16.39 -13.95 -29.63
N PHE A 175 -15.27 -13.23 -29.56
CA PHE A 175 -15.20 -11.85 -30.00
C PHE A 175 -14.58 -11.75 -31.41
N PRO A 176 -15.10 -10.90 -32.32
CA PRO A 176 -14.66 -10.83 -33.71
C PRO A 176 -13.19 -10.42 -33.92
N ASN A 177 -12.62 -9.66 -32.99
CA ASN A 177 -11.23 -9.20 -33.01
C ASN A 177 -10.84 -8.77 -31.59
N ASP A 178 -9.57 -8.44 -31.34
CA ASP A 178 -9.10 -8.02 -30.02
C ASP A 178 -9.49 -6.59 -29.63
N THR A 179 -9.80 -5.71 -30.58
CA THR A 179 -10.10 -4.29 -30.32
C THR A 179 -11.52 -4.05 -29.82
N MET A 180 -12.45 -4.98 -30.07
CA MET A 180 -13.82 -4.89 -29.56
C MET A 180 -13.81 -4.81 -28.02
N GLN A 181 -14.76 -4.06 -27.46
CA GLN A 181 -14.86 -3.84 -26.02
C GLN A 181 -16.26 -4.20 -25.54
N VAL A 182 -16.35 -4.61 -24.28
CA VAL A 182 -17.61 -4.92 -23.60
C VAL A 182 -17.61 -4.23 -22.25
N ALA A 183 -18.79 -3.80 -21.81
CA ALA A 183 -19.02 -3.33 -20.47
C ALA A 183 -20.29 -3.95 -19.93
N THR A 184 -20.27 -4.32 -18.65
CA THR A 184 -21.37 -5.00 -18.00
C THR A 184 -21.47 -4.52 -16.56
N THR A 185 -22.69 -4.21 -16.13
CA THR A 185 -23.05 -3.97 -14.73
C THR A 185 -24.03 -5.06 -14.30
N VAL A 186 -23.72 -5.77 -13.22
CA VAL A 186 -24.57 -6.82 -12.65
C VAL A 186 -25.21 -6.29 -11.38
N VAL A 187 -26.54 -6.36 -11.32
CA VAL A 187 -27.35 -5.81 -10.25
C VAL A 187 -28.14 -6.93 -9.58
N ASP A 188 -28.20 -6.93 -8.25
CA ASP A 188 -29.11 -7.80 -7.50
C ASP A 188 -30.55 -7.29 -7.68
N PRO A 189 -31.45 -8.10 -8.28
CA PRO A 189 -32.81 -7.67 -8.58
C PRO A 189 -33.66 -7.41 -7.34
N ASN A 190 -33.29 -7.92 -6.17
CA ASN A 190 -34.09 -7.78 -4.94
C ASN A 190 -33.85 -6.44 -4.24
N ASN A 191 -32.69 -5.81 -4.45
CA ASN A 191 -32.30 -4.61 -3.72
C ASN A 191 -31.64 -3.52 -4.60
N GLY A 192 -31.46 -3.76 -5.89
CA GLY A 192 -30.89 -2.80 -6.83
C GLY A 192 -29.39 -2.52 -6.65
N LYS A 193 -28.69 -3.28 -5.80
CA LYS A 193 -27.26 -3.07 -5.55
C LYS A 193 -26.43 -3.63 -6.69
N VAL A 194 -25.41 -2.88 -7.11
CA VAL A 194 -24.38 -3.38 -8.03
C VAL A 194 -23.48 -4.36 -7.29
N ILE A 195 -23.42 -5.60 -7.77
CA ILE A 195 -22.65 -6.70 -7.16
C ILE A 195 -21.41 -7.08 -7.96
N ALA A 196 -21.37 -6.75 -9.25
CA ALA A 196 -20.19 -6.88 -10.11
C ALA A 196 -20.26 -5.86 -11.26
N GLN A 197 -19.10 -5.39 -11.72
CA GLN A 197 -19.01 -4.45 -12.83
C GLN A 197 -17.70 -4.60 -13.60
N ILE A 198 -17.75 -4.50 -14.93
CA ILE A 198 -16.59 -4.45 -15.81
C ILE A 198 -16.78 -3.38 -16.88
N GLY A 199 -15.77 -2.53 -17.06
CA GLY A 199 -15.81 -1.40 -18.00
C GLY A 199 -15.06 -1.62 -19.32
N GLY A 200 -14.44 -2.79 -19.49
CA GLY A 200 -13.65 -3.13 -20.67
C GLY A 200 -13.05 -4.52 -20.55
N ARG A 201 -12.64 -5.10 -21.69
CA ARG A 201 -11.92 -6.38 -21.73
C ARG A 201 -10.48 -6.18 -22.24
N LYS A 202 -9.61 -7.12 -21.85
CA LYS A 202 -8.17 -7.17 -22.19
C LYS A 202 -7.50 -5.81 -22.01
N THR A 203 -7.75 -5.14 -20.88
CA THR A 203 -7.29 -3.77 -20.59
C THR A 203 -5.80 -3.67 -20.23
N GLY A 204 -5.05 -4.77 -20.29
CA GLY A 204 -3.63 -4.79 -19.93
C GLY A 204 -3.40 -4.48 -18.44
N ASP A 205 -2.26 -3.87 -18.12
CA ASP A 205 -1.91 -3.46 -16.75
C ASP A 205 -2.32 -2.03 -16.41
N VAL A 206 -3.35 -1.53 -17.10
CA VAL A 206 -3.94 -0.22 -16.83
C VAL A 206 -4.79 -0.31 -15.56
N THR A 207 -4.37 0.45 -14.53
CA THR A 207 -5.18 0.68 -13.32
C THR A 207 -6.03 1.93 -13.50
N TYR A 208 -7.26 1.89 -13.01
CA TYR A 208 -8.28 2.92 -13.13
C TYR A 208 -8.61 3.33 -14.58
N GLY A 209 -8.55 2.37 -15.50
CA GLY A 209 -8.81 2.56 -16.93
C GLY A 209 -10.25 3.00 -17.24
N LEU A 210 -10.53 3.36 -18.50
CA LEU A 210 -11.86 3.82 -18.91
C LEU A 210 -12.97 2.81 -18.51
N ASN A 211 -13.92 3.26 -17.68
CA ASN A 211 -15.05 2.46 -17.26
C ASN A 211 -16.26 2.69 -18.19
N ARG A 212 -16.33 1.95 -19.30
CA ARG A 212 -17.42 2.11 -20.27
C ARG A 212 -18.80 1.73 -19.72
N ALA A 213 -18.88 1.07 -18.56
CA ALA A 213 -20.15 0.71 -17.94
C ALA A 213 -20.94 1.94 -17.46
N VAL A 214 -20.26 3.06 -17.20
CA VAL A 214 -20.87 4.29 -16.68
C VAL A 214 -20.39 5.57 -17.37
N GLN A 215 -19.23 5.54 -18.03
CA GLN A 215 -18.60 6.75 -18.60
C GLN A 215 -18.83 6.93 -20.11
N THR A 216 -19.55 6.02 -20.77
CA THR A 216 -19.81 6.13 -22.20
C THR A 216 -21.27 5.90 -22.53
N ASP A 217 -21.88 6.87 -23.22
CA ASP A 217 -23.20 6.70 -23.79
C ASP A 217 -23.15 5.83 -25.05
N ARG A 218 -24.16 4.99 -25.22
CA ARG A 218 -24.39 4.20 -26.42
C ARG A 218 -25.83 4.39 -26.85
N SER A 219 -26.07 4.46 -28.15
CA SER A 219 -27.44 4.35 -28.66
C SER A 219 -28.03 3.01 -28.21
N SER A 220 -29.26 3.02 -27.71
CA SER A 220 -29.98 1.82 -27.27
C SER A 220 -30.52 0.98 -28.42
N GLY A 221 -30.38 1.45 -29.66
CA GLY A 221 -31.09 0.95 -30.84
C GLY A 221 -32.06 1.98 -31.37
#